data_AF-C6JWH1-F1
#
_entry.id   AF-C6JWH1-F1
#
_cell.length_a   1.000
_cell.length_b   1.000
_cell.length_c   1.000
_cell.angle_alpha   90.00
_cell.angle_beta   90.00
_cell.angle_gamma   90.00
#
_symmetry.space_group_name_H-M   'P 1'
#
loop_
_entity.id
_entity.type
_entity.pdbx_description
1 polymer ?
#
loop_
_entity_poly.entity_id
_entity_poly.type
_entity_poly.pdbx_seq_one_letter_code
_entity_poly.pdbx_strand_id
1 'polypeptide(L)'
;FKTLRALRAIRVLRRLRFLTNLQEVTGTLARSLPSITAILILMFTCLFLFSVVLRALFRYSDPKRFQNIFTTIFTLFTMLTLDDWSLIYLDSRAQGAWYIIPILMIYIIIQYFIFLNLVIAVLVDNFQMALLKGLEKEKQEKAAELHEKLLDDSVTKLMEAEPKEVLSEHTIQKQLIEKKFGAMTEKQLETLFHFLQLVAGVEHSQLKLPSQ
;
A
#
# COMPACT_ATOMS: atom_id res chain seq x y z
N PHE A 1 -9.69 -36.03 -1.83
CA PHE A 1 -9.67 -35.48 -3.20
C PHE A 1 -10.14 -34.02 -3.33
N LYS A 2 -11.17 -33.54 -2.62
CA LYS A 2 -11.64 -32.12 -2.69
C LYS A 2 -10.61 -31.09 -2.18
N THR A 3 -9.85 -31.43 -1.16
CA THR A 3 -8.79 -30.58 -0.56
C THR A 3 -7.60 -30.34 -1.50
N LEU A 4 -7.22 -31.32 -2.32
CA LEU A 4 -6.16 -31.19 -3.33
C LEU A 4 -6.56 -30.22 -4.46
N ARG A 5 -7.86 -30.13 -4.77
CA ARG A 5 -8.40 -29.17 -5.75
C ARG A 5 -8.37 -27.74 -5.19
N ALA A 6 -8.71 -27.56 -3.91
CA ALA A 6 -8.58 -26.28 -3.21
C ALA A 6 -7.11 -25.81 -3.12
N LEU A 7 -6.17 -26.72 -2.80
CA LEU A 7 -4.74 -26.43 -2.82
C LEU A 7 -4.23 -26.01 -4.20
N ARG A 8 -4.77 -26.60 -5.28
CA ARG A 8 -4.46 -26.19 -6.65
C ARG A 8 -5.02 -24.80 -6.97
N ALA A 9 -6.23 -24.47 -6.52
CA ALA A 9 -6.81 -23.13 -6.68
C ALA A 9 -6.00 -22.04 -5.96
N ILE A 10 -5.50 -22.31 -4.75
CA ILE A 10 -4.61 -21.39 -4.02
C ILE A 10 -3.30 -21.14 -4.79
N ARG A 11 -2.72 -22.18 -5.42
CA ARG A 11 -1.54 -22.03 -6.29
C ARG A 11 -1.83 -21.23 -7.56
N VAL A 12 -3.03 -21.33 -8.11
CA VAL A 12 -3.48 -20.51 -9.26
C VAL A 12 -3.64 -19.05 -8.83
N LEU A 13 -4.25 -18.79 -7.67
CA LEU A 13 -4.37 -17.45 -7.08
C LEU A 13 -2.99 -16.82 -6.80
N ARG A 14 -2.02 -17.62 -6.36
CA ARG A 14 -0.63 -17.18 -6.19
C ARG A 14 0.04 -16.80 -7.52
N ARG A 15 -0.35 -17.44 -8.62
CA ARG A 15 0.13 -17.14 -9.97
C ARG A 15 -0.41 -15.79 -10.47
N LEU A 16 -1.64 -15.45 -10.11
CA LEU A 16 -2.23 -14.13 -10.36
C LEU A 16 -1.53 -13.01 -9.55
N ARG A 17 -1.08 -13.30 -8.32
CA ARG A 17 -0.29 -12.34 -7.51
C ARG A 17 1.08 -11.99 -8.09
N PHE A 18 1.58 -12.73 -9.08
CA PHE A 18 2.86 -12.43 -9.74
C PHE A 18 2.75 -11.31 -10.79
N LEU A 19 1.53 -10.98 -11.23
CA LEU A 19 1.29 -9.87 -12.15
C LEU A 19 1.34 -8.56 -11.36
N THR A 20 2.41 -7.79 -11.54
CA THR A 20 2.64 -6.48 -10.90
C THR A 20 1.46 -5.52 -11.05
N ASN A 21 0.77 -5.53 -12.19
CA ASN A 21 -0.45 -4.74 -12.41
C ASN A 21 -1.59 -5.11 -11.43
N LEU A 22 -1.74 -6.39 -11.07
CA LEU A 22 -2.73 -6.82 -10.07
C LEU A 22 -2.30 -6.50 -8.65
N GLN A 23 -0.98 -6.42 -8.40
CA GLN A 23 -0.45 -6.00 -7.10
C GLN A 23 -0.76 -4.54 -6.82
N GLU A 24 -0.67 -3.67 -7.83
CA GLU A 24 -1.01 -2.25 -7.66
C GLU A 24 -2.51 -2.09 -7.32
N VAL A 25 -3.40 -2.77 -8.05
CA VAL A 25 -4.85 -2.74 -7.80
C VAL A 25 -5.22 -3.36 -6.44
N THR A 26 -4.60 -4.48 -6.07
CA THR A 26 -4.83 -5.10 -4.75
C THR A 26 -4.30 -4.22 -3.62
N GLY A 27 -3.18 -3.54 -3.85
CA GLY A 27 -2.58 -2.61 -2.88
C GLY A 27 -3.40 -1.35 -2.65
N THR A 28 -4.09 -0.83 -3.67
CA THR A 28 -5.05 0.28 -3.49
C THR A 28 -6.29 -0.20 -2.75
N LEU A 29 -6.84 -1.37 -3.11
CA LEU A 29 -8.00 -1.94 -2.41
C LEU A 29 -7.71 -2.19 -0.92
N ALA A 30 -6.52 -2.73 -0.63
CA ALA A 30 -6.09 -3.00 0.74
C ALA A 30 -5.91 -1.73 1.57
N ARG A 31 -5.50 -0.61 0.96
CA ARG A 31 -5.41 0.69 1.64
C ARG A 31 -6.78 1.30 1.96
N SER A 32 -7.82 0.95 1.21
CA SER A 32 -9.20 1.38 1.46
C SER A 32 -9.90 0.54 2.53
N LEU A 33 -9.43 -0.69 2.81
CA LEU A 33 -10.06 -1.56 3.81
C LEU A 33 -10.22 -0.93 5.20
N PRO A 34 -9.23 -0.21 5.77
CA PRO A 34 -9.36 0.38 7.10
C PRO A 34 -10.50 1.39 7.20
N SER A 35 -10.71 2.22 6.18
CA SER A 35 -11.79 3.22 6.16
C SER A 35 -13.17 2.57 6.02
N ILE A 36 -13.25 1.47 5.26
CA ILE A 36 -14.50 0.73 4.99
C ILE A 36 -14.89 -0.19 6.17
N THR A 37 -13.92 -0.64 6.98
CA THR A 37 -14.12 -1.65 8.03
C THR A 37 -15.18 -1.24 9.06
N ALA A 38 -15.24 0.04 9.46
CA ALA A 38 -16.22 0.51 10.44
C ALA A 38 -17.67 0.33 9.95
N ILE A 39 -17.94 0.66 8.69
CA ILE A 39 -19.27 0.52 8.08
C ILE A 39 -19.59 -0.97 7.85
N LEU A 40 -18.61 -1.79 7.48
CA LEU A 40 -18.79 -3.24 7.39
C LEU A 40 -19.18 -3.85 8.74
N ILE A 41 -18.50 -3.47 9.82
CA ILE A 41 -18.84 -3.94 11.18
C ILE A 41 -20.27 -3.51 11.53
N LEU A 42 -20.65 -2.27 11.24
CA LEU A 42 -22.02 -1.80 11.42
C LEU A 42 -23.03 -2.64 10.62
N MET A 43 -22.72 -2.91 9.34
CA MET A 43 -23.55 -3.70 8.43
C MET A 43 -23.77 -5.13 8.95
N PHE A 44 -22.71 -5.81 9.39
CA PHE A 44 -22.79 -7.16 9.96
C PHE A 44 -23.48 -7.18 11.32
N THR A 45 -23.27 -6.15 12.15
CA THR A 45 -23.95 -6.01 13.45
C THR A 45 -25.44 -5.83 13.26
N CYS A 46 -25.85 -4.96 12.33
CA CYS A 46 -27.25 -4.75 11.97
C CYS A 46 -27.89 -6.06 11.48
N LEU A 47 -27.21 -6.77 10.57
CA LEU A 47 -27.64 -8.08 10.08
C LEU A 47 -27.84 -9.08 11.24
N PHE A 48 -26.90 -9.15 12.18
CA PHE A 48 -27.00 -10.04 13.33
C PHE A 48 -28.19 -9.68 14.25
N LEU A 49 -28.40 -8.39 14.54
CA LEU A 49 -29.52 -7.93 15.37
C LEU A 49 -30.87 -8.29 14.72
N PHE A 50 -31.04 -7.98 13.44
CA PHE A 50 -32.23 -8.38 12.69
C PHE A 50 -32.39 -9.89 12.62
N SER A 51 -31.29 -10.64 12.52
CA SER A 51 -31.35 -12.10 12.55
C SER A 51 -31.90 -12.65 13.86
N VAL A 52 -31.56 -12.06 15.01
CA VAL A 52 -32.12 -12.50 16.30
C VAL A 52 -33.61 -12.19 16.36
N VAL A 53 -34.02 -10.98 15.93
CA VAL A 53 -35.41 -10.52 15.96
C VAL A 53 -36.30 -11.33 15.02
N LEU A 54 -35.92 -11.47 13.74
CA LEU A 54 -36.71 -12.21 12.74
C LEU A 54 -36.78 -13.70 13.09
N ARG A 55 -35.71 -14.29 13.63
CA ARG A 55 -35.75 -15.67 14.13
C ARG A 55 -36.79 -15.82 15.25
N ALA A 56 -36.82 -14.89 16.21
CA ALA A 56 -37.78 -14.93 17.31
C ALA A 56 -39.23 -14.83 16.81
N LEU A 57 -39.48 -14.00 15.79
CA LEU A 57 -40.82 -13.75 15.24
C LEU A 57 -41.31 -14.82 14.27
N PHE A 58 -40.43 -15.36 13.42
CA PHE A 58 -40.81 -16.20 12.27
C PHE A 58 -40.36 -17.65 12.38
N ARG A 59 -39.66 -18.08 13.45
CA ARG A 59 -39.23 -19.49 13.59
C ARG A 59 -40.36 -20.52 13.43
N TYR A 60 -41.58 -20.18 13.85
CA TYR A 60 -42.73 -21.08 13.77
C TYR A 60 -43.47 -20.97 12.44
N SER A 61 -43.53 -19.77 11.86
CA SER A 61 -44.25 -19.50 10.62
C SER A 61 -43.44 -19.73 9.35
N ASP A 62 -42.10 -19.74 9.42
CA ASP A 62 -41.25 -20.17 8.32
C ASP A 62 -39.97 -20.81 8.90
N PRO A 63 -40.07 -22.08 9.31
CA PRO A 63 -38.95 -22.77 9.92
C PRO A 63 -37.79 -23.02 8.95
N LYS A 64 -38.05 -23.06 7.64
CA LYS A 64 -36.99 -23.33 6.65
C LYS A 64 -35.92 -22.23 6.66
N ARG A 65 -36.33 -20.98 6.91
CA ARG A 65 -35.46 -19.80 6.86
C ARG A 65 -35.11 -19.25 8.25
N PHE A 66 -36.03 -19.39 9.21
CA PHE A 66 -35.93 -18.74 10.52
C PHE A 66 -35.73 -19.69 11.71
N GLN A 67 -35.32 -20.94 11.51
CA GLN A 67 -35.01 -21.85 12.64
C GLN A 67 -33.67 -21.53 13.32
N ASN A 68 -32.60 -21.57 12.53
CA ASN A 68 -31.23 -21.43 13.00
C ASN A 68 -30.70 -20.04 12.68
N ILE A 69 -29.89 -19.48 13.58
CA ILE A 69 -29.31 -18.14 13.40
C ILE A 69 -28.50 -18.04 12.09
N PHE A 70 -27.72 -19.06 11.74
CA PHE A 70 -26.95 -19.07 10.50
C PHE A 70 -27.83 -19.08 9.24
N THR A 71 -28.92 -19.85 9.25
CA THR A 71 -29.88 -19.90 8.13
C THR A 71 -30.61 -18.57 7.99
N THR A 72 -30.95 -17.94 9.12
CA THR A 72 -31.57 -16.61 9.14
C THR A 72 -30.62 -15.54 8.64
N ILE A 73 -29.37 -15.52 9.10
CA ILE A 73 -28.28 -14.65 8.60
C ILE A 73 -28.13 -14.81 7.09
N PHE A 74 -28.11 -16.05 6.59
CA PHE A 74 -28.02 -16.32 5.15
C PHE A 74 -29.23 -15.76 4.39
N THR A 75 -30.44 -15.97 4.91
CA THR A 75 -31.67 -15.42 4.30
C THR A 75 -31.66 -13.89 4.29
N LEU A 76 -31.21 -13.26 5.38
CA LEU A 76 -31.06 -11.80 5.47
C LEU A 76 -30.00 -11.29 4.50
N PHE A 77 -28.92 -12.05 4.27
CA PHE A 77 -27.92 -11.73 3.26
C PHE A 77 -28.47 -11.85 1.83
N THR A 78 -29.28 -12.86 1.52
CA THR A 78 -30.01 -12.95 0.25
C THR A 78 -30.99 -11.79 0.07
N MET A 79 -31.64 -11.37 1.16
CA MET A 79 -32.50 -10.18 1.16
C MET A 79 -31.71 -8.87 0.96
N LEU A 80 -30.47 -8.79 1.44
CA LEU A 80 -29.58 -7.64 1.18
C LEU A 80 -29.31 -7.49 -0.33
N THR A 81 -29.19 -8.60 -1.06
CA THR A 81 -29.06 -8.58 -2.53
C THR A 81 -30.39 -8.39 -3.26
N LEU A 82 -31.49 -8.18 -2.53
CA LEU A 82 -32.85 -8.10 -3.05
C LEU A 82 -33.26 -9.33 -3.86
N ASP A 83 -32.75 -10.50 -3.47
CA ASP A 83 -33.05 -11.77 -4.12
C ASP A 83 -34.05 -12.58 -3.28
N ASP A 84 -34.83 -13.44 -3.94
CA ASP A 84 -35.82 -14.34 -3.32
C ASP A 84 -36.86 -13.71 -2.37
N TRP A 85 -36.96 -12.38 -2.30
CA TRP A 85 -37.85 -11.66 -1.36
C TRP A 85 -39.33 -11.99 -1.58
N SER A 86 -39.73 -12.19 -2.83
CA SER A 86 -41.11 -12.50 -3.22
C SER A 86 -41.50 -13.91 -2.77
N LEU A 87 -40.57 -14.87 -2.86
CA LEU A 87 -40.76 -16.25 -2.38
C LEU A 87 -40.86 -16.30 -0.85
N ILE A 88 -39.99 -15.56 -0.16
CA ILE A 88 -40.03 -15.44 1.31
C ILE A 88 -41.39 -14.89 1.76
N TYR A 89 -41.90 -13.87 1.08
CA TYR A 89 -43.22 -13.33 1.34
C TYR A 89 -44.33 -14.35 1.09
N LEU A 90 -44.38 -14.98 -0.09
CA LEU A 90 -45.45 -15.91 -0.46
C LEU A 90 -45.55 -17.08 0.51
N ASP A 91 -44.41 -17.71 0.84
CA ASP A 91 -44.35 -18.86 1.74
C ASP A 91 -44.74 -18.50 3.17
N SER A 92 -44.32 -17.32 3.65
CA SER A 92 -44.62 -16.86 5.00
C SER A 92 -46.07 -16.42 5.13
N ARG A 93 -46.64 -15.80 4.09
CA ARG A 93 -48.06 -15.46 4.03
C ARG A 93 -48.93 -16.71 4.01
N ALA A 94 -48.56 -17.74 3.23
CA ALA A 94 -49.27 -19.02 3.17
C ALA A 94 -49.32 -19.71 4.54
N GLN A 95 -48.30 -19.50 5.38
CA GLN A 95 -48.22 -20.01 6.75
C GLN A 95 -48.84 -19.06 7.81
N GLY A 96 -49.58 -18.03 7.39
CA GLY A 96 -50.34 -17.14 8.27
C GLY A 96 -49.57 -15.92 8.81
N ALA A 97 -48.29 -15.75 8.47
CA ALA A 97 -47.48 -14.60 8.86
C ALA A 97 -47.62 -13.42 7.88
N TRP A 98 -48.83 -12.85 7.79
CA TRP A 98 -49.11 -11.70 6.91
C TRP A 98 -48.31 -10.44 7.30
N TYR A 99 -47.94 -10.30 8.58
CA TYR A 99 -47.16 -9.17 9.12
C TYR A 99 -45.67 -9.22 8.75
N ILE A 100 -45.23 -10.22 7.97
CA ILE A 100 -43.82 -10.34 7.56
C ILE A 100 -43.36 -9.23 6.61
N ILE A 101 -44.23 -8.78 5.68
CA ILE A 101 -43.88 -7.73 4.70
C ILE A 101 -43.36 -6.47 5.39
N PRO A 102 -44.13 -5.81 6.30
CA PRO A 102 -43.69 -4.53 6.84
C PRO A 102 -42.35 -4.65 7.60
N ILE A 103 -42.11 -5.76 8.30
CA ILE A 103 -40.86 -6.02 9.01
C ILE A 103 -39.69 -6.21 8.03
N LEU A 104 -39.89 -6.99 6.98
CA LEU A 104 -38.88 -7.19 5.93
C LEU A 104 -38.59 -5.89 5.17
N MET A 105 -39.60 -5.05 4.90
CA MET A 105 -39.42 -3.76 4.26
C MET A 105 -38.59 -2.80 5.13
N ILE A 106 -38.86 -2.74 6.44
CA ILE A 106 -38.05 -1.95 7.38
C ILE A 106 -36.60 -2.44 7.38
N TYR A 107 -36.39 -3.76 7.42
CA TYR A 107 -35.05 -4.35 7.31
C TYR A 107 -34.36 -3.94 6.00
N ILE A 108 -35.02 -4.09 4.86
CA ILE A 108 -34.46 -3.75 3.54
C ILE A 108 -34.07 -2.27 3.49
N ILE A 109 -34.94 -1.36 3.94
CA ILE A 109 -34.65 0.08 3.93
C ILE A 109 -33.41 0.41 4.76
N ILE A 110 -33.35 -0.08 6.01
CA ILE A 110 -32.23 0.19 6.92
C ILE A 110 -30.94 -0.41 6.37
N GLN A 111 -31.00 -1.67 5.95
CA GLN A 111 -29.83 -2.40 5.46
C GLN A 111 -29.31 -1.81 4.14
N TYR A 112 -30.20 -1.44 3.23
CA TYR A 112 -29.84 -0.84 1.95
C TYR A 112 -29.27 0.57 2.13
N PHE A 113 -29.78 1.34 3.10
CA PHE A 113 -29.18 2.63 3.47
C PHE A 113 -27.74 2.47 3.96
N ILE A 114 -27.48 1.50 4.85
CA ILE A 114 -26.11 1.18 5.30
C ILE A 114 -25.24 0.73 4.13
N PHE A 115 -25.77 -0.11 3.24
CA PHE A 115 -25.06 -0.57 2.04
C PHE A 115 -24.72 0.57 1.08
N LEU A 116 -25.64 1.50 0.83
CA LEU A 116 -25.35 2.69 0.02
C LEU A 116 -24.28 3.55 0.67
N ASN A 117 -24.32 3.75 1.99
CA ASN A 117 -23.27 4.47 2.70
C ASN A 117 -21.90 3.78 2.58
N LEU A 118 -21.86 2.44 2.54
CA LEU A 118 -20.65 1.68 2.24
C LEU A 118 -20.14 1.99 0.83
N VAL A 119 -21.01 1.95 -0.18
CA VAL A 119 -20.66 2.27 -1.57
C VAL A 119 -20.13 3.70 -1.70
N ILE A 120 -20.79 4.66 -1.05
CA ILE A 120 -20.37 6.07 -1.03
C ILE A 120 -19.00 6.20 -0.36
N ALA A 121 -18.78 5.54 0.79
CA ALA A 121 -17.49 5.57 1.47
C ALA A 121 -16.36 5.02 0.60
N VAL A 122 -16.58 3.88 -0.07
CA VAL A 122 -15.60 3.29 -1.01
C VAL A 122 -15.33 4.23 -2.18
N LEU A 123 -16.36 4.84 -2.74
CA LEU A 123 -16.24 5.77 -3.85
C LEU A 123 -15.43 7.00 -3.43
N VAL A 124 -15.76 7.61 -2.29
CA VAL A 124 -15.05 8.78 -1.77
C VAL A 124 -13.58 8.45 -1.51
N ASP A 125 -13.29 7.31 -0.89
CA ASP A 125 -11.92 6.86 -0.61
C ASP A 125 -11.13 6.64 -1.91
N ASN A 126 -11.75 6.02 -2.92
CA ASN A 126 -11.13 5.82 -4.24
C ASN A 126 -10.84 7.16 -4.96
N PHE A 127 -11.79 8.09 -4.96
CA PHE A 127 -11.62 9.42 -5.54
C PHE A 127 -10.52 10.22 -4.81
N GLN A 128 -10.48 10.17 -3.47
CA GLN A 128 -9.44 10.81 -2.68
C GLN A 128 -8.05 10.22 -2.99
N MET A 129 -7.92 8.90 -3.12
CA MET A 129 -6.66 8.26 -3.52
C MET A 129 -6.22 8.69 -4.92
N ALA A 130 -7.15 8.81 -5.87
CA ALA A 130 -6.83 9.26 -7.23
C ALA A 130 -6.32 10.71 -7.25
N LEU A 131 -6.96 11.61 -6.48
CA LEU A 131 -6.53 13.01 -6.35
C LEU A 131 -5.17 13.15 -5.65
N LEU A 132 -4.95 12.42 -4.56
CA LEU A 132 -3.69 12.44 -3.83
C LEU A 132 -2.53 11.94 -4.70
N LYS A 133 -2.72 10.85 -5.45
CA LYS A 133 -1.71 10.37 -6.42
C LYS A 133 -1.39 11.40 -7.50
N GLY A 134 -2.38 12.16 -7.97
CA GLY A 134 -2.16 13.24 -8.96
C GLY A 134 -1.31 14.38 -8.39
N LEU A 135 -1.66 14.85 -7.19
CA LEU A 135 -0.94 15.90 -6.48
C LEU A 135 0.50 15.49 -6.11
N GLU A 136 0.70 14.23 -5.70
CA GLU A 136 2.04 13.70 -5.39
C GLU A 136 2.94 13.68 -6.62
N LYS A 137 2.40 13.29 -7.79
CA LYS A 137 3.15 13.32 -9.05
C LYS A 137 3.55 14.74 -9.44
N GLU A 138 2.62 15.70 -9.37
CA GLU A 138 2.92 17.10 -9.70
C GLU A 138 3.98 17.69 -8.75
N LYS A 139 3.92 17.37 -7.45
CA LYS A 139 4.95 17.79 -6.48
C LYS A 139 6.31 17.15 -6.76
N GLN A 140 6.34 15.87 -7.16
CA GLN A 140 7.58 15.19 -7.53
C GLN A 140 8.20 15.80 -8.79
N GLU A 141 7.39 16.09 -9.81
CA GLU A 141 7.85 16.76 -11.03
C GLU A 141 8.43 18.15 -10.73
N LYS A 142 7.74 18.98 -9.94
CA LYS A 142 8.26 20.31 -9.54
C LYS A 142 9.54 20.23 -8.72
N ALA A 143 9.67 19.22 -7.85
CA ALA A 143 10.89 19.02 -7.07
C ALA A 143 12.07 18.58 -7.96
N ALA A 144 11.81 17.74 -8.97
CA ALA A 144 12.81 17.34 -9.96
C ALA A 144 13.25 18.52 -10.82
N GLU A 145 12.31 19.32 -11.34
CA GLU A 145 12.63 20.54 -12.11
C GLU A 145 13.40 21.58 -11.28
N LEU A 146 13.05 21.76 -10.01
CA LEU A 146 13.79 22.67 -9.12
C LEU A 146 15.21 22.16 -8.88
N HIS A 147 15.39 20.85 -8.69
CA HIS A 147 16.71 20.27 -8.50
C HIS A 147 17.58 20.39 -9.75
N GLU A 148 17.00 20.19 -10.94
CA GLU A 148 17.67 20.38 -12.22
C GLU A 148 18.12 21.84 -12.41
N LYS A 149 17.25 22.82 -12.13
CA LYS A 149 17.60 24.25 -12.19
C LYS A 149 18.70 24.64 -11.21
N LEU A 150 18.71 24.07 -10.01
CA LEU A 150 19.75 24.32 -9.01
C LEU A 150 21.10 23.72 -9.43
N LEU A 151 21.10 22.55 -10.08
CA LEU A 151 22.30 21.94 -10.64
C LEU A 151 22.85 22.79 -11.78
N ASP A 152 22.00 23.27 -12.69
CA ASP A 152 22.39 24.11 -13.83
C ASP A 152 22.95 25.48 -13.38
N ASP A 153 22.33 26.13 -12.39
CA ASP A 153 22.84 27.38 -11.78
C ASP A 153 24.19 27.15 -11.08
N SER A 154 24.37 25.99 -10.42
CA SER A 154 25.64 25.63 -9.78
C SER A 154 26.74 25.38 -10.82
N VAL A 155 26.43 24.70 -11.92
CA VAL A 155 27.37 24.47 -13.03
C VAL A 155 27.72 25.79 -13.73
N THR A 156 26.75 26.67 -13.96
CA THR A 156 26.95 27.98 -14.59
C THR A 156 27.83 28.89 -13.72
N LYS A 157 27.59 28.91 -12.40
CA LYS A 157 28.45 29.65 -11.46
C LYS A 157 29.87 29.11 -11.38
N LEU A 158 30.07 27.79 -11.53
CA LEU A 158 31.40 27.22 -11.64
C LEU A 158 32.09 27.60 -12.96
N MET A 159 31.33 27.74 -14.05
CA MET A 159 31.86 28.22 -15.34
C MET A 159 32.15 29.73 -15.35
N GLU A 160 31.40 30.54 -14.59
CA GLU A 160 31.60 32.00 -14.47
C GLU A 160 32.68 32.39 -13.43
N ALA A 161 32.90 31.56 -12.40
CA ALA A 161 33.90 31.81 -11.36
C ALA A 161 35.35 31.53 -11.81
N GLU A 162 35.58 31.02 -13.02
CA GLU A 162 36.90 30.98 -13.64
C GLU A 162 37.07 32.13 -14.65
N PRO A 163 37.77 33.23 -14.31
CA PRO A 163 38.28 34.11 -15.34
C PRO A 163 39.37 33.35 -16.13
N LYS A 164 39.37 33.51 -17.45
CA LYS A 164 40.39 33.03 -18.38
C LYS A 164 41.80 33.37 -17.88
N GLU A 165 42.42 32.47 -17.13
CA GLU A 165 43.87 32.36 -17.05
C GLU A 165 44.23 30.94 -17.41
N VAL A 166 45.14 30.82 -18.37
CA VAL A 166 45.76 29.56 -18.76
C VAL A 166 46.47 29.00 -17.52
N LEU A 167 45.75 28.17 -16.77
CA LEU A 167 46.19 27.60 -15.51
C LEU A 167 47.20 26.50 -15.85
N SER A 168 48.48 26.89 -15.86
CA SER A 168 49.61 25.96 -15.93
C SER A 168 49.40 24.79 -14.98
N GLU A 169 49.60 23.54 -15.46
CA GLU A 169 49.47 22.29 -14.68
C GLU A 169 50.16 22.37 -13.30
N HIS A 170 51.21 23.18 -13.22
CA HIS A 170 51.99 23.41 -12.01
C HIS A 170 51.18 24.10 -10.90
N THR A 171 50.21 24.95 -11.24
CA THR A 171 49.34 25.65 -10.29
C THR A 171 48.24 24.72 -9.78
N ILE A 172 47.70 23.85 -10.65
CA ILE A 172 46.70 22.81 -10.28
C ILE A 172 47.31 21.81 -9.30
N GLN A 173 48.54 21.35 -9.56
CA GLN A 173 49.24 20.45 -8.64
C GLN A 173 49.50 21.11 -7.29
N LYS A 174 49.93 22.37 -7.27
CA LYS A 174 50.20 23.08 -6.01
C LYS A 174 48.93 23.24 -5.17
N GLN A 175 47.80 23.60 -5.79
CA GLN A 175 46.51 23.69 -5.10
C GLN A 175 45.95 22.34 -4.65
N LEU A 176 46.16 21.26 -5.42
CA LEU A 176 45.75 19.91 -5.01
C LEU A 176 46.58 19.40 -3.83
N ILE A 177 47.88 19.66 -3.82
CA ILE A 177 48.77 19.30 -2.71
C ILE A 177 48.39 20.12 -1.47
N GLU A 178 48.17 21.42 -1.61
CA GLU A 178 47.80 22.30 -0.50
C GLU A 178 46.41 21.98 0.07
N LYS A 179 45.44 21.64 -0.77
CA LYS A 179 44.09 21.23 -0.31
C LYS A 179 44.09 19.84 0.34
N LYS A 180 44.97 18.93 -0.08
CA LYS A 180 45.02 17.55 0.42
C LYS A 180 45.93 17.39 1.64
N PHE A 181 46.98 18.20 1.76
CA PHE A 181 47.98 18.13 2.84
C PHE A 181 48.06 19.37 3.74
N GLY A 182 47.45 20.50 3.37
CA GLY A 182 47.50 21.74 4.16
C GLY A 182 46.73 21.68 5.48
N ALA A 183 45.83 20.71 5.66
CA ALA A 183 45.12 20.47 6.92
C ALA A 183 45.89 19.54 7.89
N MET A 184 47.05 19.00 7.49
CA MET A 184 47.86 18.11 8.33
C MET A 184 48.78 18.93 9.25
N THR A 185 48.64 18.74 10.56
CA THR A 185 49.61 19.24 11.55
C THR A 185 50.97 18.57 11.33
N GLU A 186 52.10 19.27 11.54
CA GLU A 186 53.46 18.78 11.23
C GLU A 186 53.75 17.33 11.70
N LYS A 187 53.25 16.95 12.88
CA LYS A 187 53.39 15.58 13.43
C LYS A 187 52.74 14.49 12.55
N GLN A 188 51.65 14.82 11.87
CA GLN A 188 50.94 13.91 10.96
C GLN A 188 51.70 13.74 9.63
N LEU A 189 52.32 14.82 9.14
CA LEU A 189 53.17 14.79 7.96
C LEU A 189 54.44 13.95 8.21
N GLU A 190 55.04 14.08 9.37
CA GLU A 190 56.23 13.31 9.78
C GLU A 190 55.90 11.82 9.93
N THR A 191 54.74 11.49 10.53
CA THR A 191 54.27 10.10 10.64
C THR A 191 53.98 9.47 9.27
N LEU A 192 53.38 10.23 8.35
CA LEU A 192 53.13 9.79 6.98
C LEU A 192 54.43 9.53 6.22
N PHE A 193 55.42 10.41 6.36
CA PHE A 193 56.72 10.26 5.72
C PHE A 193 57.46 9.02 6.24
N HIS A 194 57.41 8.80 7.56
CA HIS A 194 57.99 7.62 8.18
C HIS A 194 57.27 6.33 7.75
N PHE A 195 55.95 6.38 7.53
CA PHE A 195 55.18 5.25 7.01
C PHE A 195 55.54 4.96 5.54
N LEU A 196 55.65 5.99 4.70
CA LEU A 196 56.06 5.84 3.29
C LEU A 196 57.47 5.27 3.15
N GLN A 197 58.41 5.68 4.00
CA GLN A 197 59.76 5.09 4.03
C GLN A 197 59.74 3.61 4.45
N LEU A 198 58.89 3.25 5.41
CA LEU A 198 58.69 1.85 5.82
C LEU A 198 58.09 1.01 4.69
N VAL A 199 57.07 1.53 3.99
CA VAL A 199 56.44 0.84 2.86
C VAL A 199 57.42 0.67 1.70
N ALA A 200 58.19 1.71 1.34
CA ALA A 200 59.20 1.63 0.29
C ALA A 200 60.34 0.65 0.65
N GLY A 201 60.76 0.62 1.92
CA GLY A 201 61.74 -0.35 2.42
C GLY A 201 61.22 -1.80 2.43
N VAL A 202 59.93 -1.99 2.73
CA VAL A 202 59.26 -3.28 2.66
C VAL A 202 59.09 -3.75 1.22
N GLU A 203 58.72 -2.88 0.28
CA GLU A 203 58.68 -3.20 -1.16
C GLU A 203 60.05 -3.64 -1.68
N HIS A 204 61.11 -2.95 -1.29
CA HIS A 204 62.48 -3.32 -1.65
C HIS A 204 62.89 -4.68 -1.07
N SER A 205 62.32 -5.07 0.08
CA SER A 205 62.58 -6.36 0.72
C SER A 205 61.74 -7.49 0.09
N GLN A 206 60.51 -7.19 -0.34
CA GLN A 206 59.61 -8.11 -1.05
C GLN A 206 60.12 -8.45 -2.45
N LEU A 207 60.75 -7.50 -3.16
CA LEU A 207 61.39 -7.73 -4.46
C LEU A 207 62.64 -8.63 -4.39
N LYS A 208 63.15 -8.95 -3.19
CA LYS A 208 64.39 -9.71 -2.97
C LYS A 208 64.18 -11.16 -2.51
N LEU A 209 62.93 -11.61 -2.33
CA LEU A 209 62.62 -13.01 -2.05
C LEU A 209 62.36 -13.74 -3.38
N PRO A 210 63.28 -14.60 -3.86
CA PRO A 210 63.01 -15.42 -5.02
C PRO A 210 61.94 -16.44 -4.66
N SER A 211 60.91 -16.51 -5.51
CA SER A 211 59.87 -17.54 -5.50
C SER A 211 60.50 -18.94 -5.36
N GLN A 212 60.20 -19.62 -4.26
CA GLN A 212 60.18 -21.09 -4.20
C GLN A 212 58.73 -21.54 -4.15
#